data_AF-A0A1I1LUT8-F1
#
_entry.id   AF-A0A1I1LUT8-F1
#
_cell.length_a   1.000
_cell.length_b   1.000
_cell.length_c   1.000
_cell.angle_alpha   90.00
_cell.angle_beta   90.00
_cell.angle_gamma   90.00
#
_symmetry.space_group_name_H-M   'P 1'
#
loop_
_entity.id
_entity.type
_entity.pdbx_description
1 polymer ?
#
loop_
_entity_poly.entity_id
_entity_poly.type
_entity_poly.pdbx_seq_one_letter_code
_entity_poly.pdbx_strand_id
1 'polypeptide(L)'
;MTFFLLKNLGADVLIDCKTIDFETILKDYDVVVNSQDQKILEKSLNVLRPNGKVISISGPPTPEFAKEMGLPWYLKIIMSLLSYGVKTKAKKKQVHYSFLFMRAEGSSRGKL
;
A
#
# COMPACT_ATOMS: atom_id res chain seq x y z
N MET A 1 -20.92 -15.58 -7.44
CA MET A 1 -21.99 -15.00 -6.60
C MET A 1 -21.35 -14.26 -5.41
N THR A 2 -20.52 -13.24 -5.66
CA THR A 2 -19.77 -12.56 -4.57
C THR A 2 -19.40 -11.09 -4.87
N PHE A 3 -19.97 -10.48 -5.92
CA PHE A 3 -19.66 -9.09 -6.30
C PHE A 3 -20.45 -8.02 -5.52
N PHE A 4 -21.45 -8.41 -4.72
CA PHE A 4 -22.45 -7.45 -4.22
C PHE A 4 -22.22 -6.95 -2.79
N LEU A 5 -21.22 -7.44 -2.05
CA LEU A 5 -21.11 -7.19 -0.60
C LEU A 5 -20.15 -6.05 -0.18
N LEU A 6 -19.78 -5.12 -1.08
CA LEU A 6 -18.68 -4.17 -0.82
C LEU A 6 -19.02 -2.68 -0.96
N LYS A 7 -20.21 -2.35 -1.43
CA LYS A 7 -20.64 -0.96 -1.62
C LYS A 7 -20.81 -0.16 -0.33
N ASN A 8 -20.86 -0.82 0.84
CA ASN A 8 -21.08 -0.16 2.13
C ASN A 8 -19.80 0.27 2.87
N LEU A 9 -18.60 0.04 2.29
CA LEU A 9 -17.33 0.49 2.88
C LEU A 9 -16.58 1.56 2.06
N GLY A 10 -17.13 2.01 0.94
CA GLY A 10 -16.48 2.99 0.05
C GLY A 10 -15.27 2.45 -0.71
N ALA A 11 -15.09 1.13 -0.78
CA ALA A 11 -14.06 0.48 -1.57
C ALA A 11 -14.68 -0.07 -2.87
N ASP A 12 -14.38 0.54 -4.01
CA ASP A 12 -15.01 0.19 -5.27
C ASP A 12 -14.56 -1.16 -5.86
N VAL A 13 -13.36 -1.69 -5.54
CA VAL A 13 -12.92 -3.01 -6.02
C VAL A 13 -11.97 -3.71 -5.03
N LEU A 14 -12.34 -4.91 -4.57
CA LEU A 14 -11.41 -5.89 -3.97
C LEU A 14 -10.96 -6.85 -5.07
N ILE A 15 -9.67 -6.84 -5.40
CA ILE A 15 -9.09 -7.72 -6.42
C ILE A 15 -8.57 -8.98 -5.72
N ASP A 16 -9.21 -10.12 -5.99
CA ASP A 16 -8.65 -11.43 -5.65
C ASP A 16 -7.45 -11.71 -6.58
N CYS A 17 -6.23 -11.53 -6.05
CA CYS A 17 -4.97 -11.71 -6.79
C CYS A 17 -4.60 -13.19 -6.99
N LYS A 18 -5.47 -13.99 -7.63
CA LYS A 18 -5.09 -15.37 -7.98
C LYS A 18 -4.62 -15.61 -9.41
N THR A 19 -5.15 -14.98 -10.47
CA THR A 19 -4.71 -15.39 -11.83
C THR A 19 -5.15 -14.47 -12.97
N ILE A 20 -5.09 -13.14 -12.82
CA ILE A 20 -5.36 -12.22 -13.94
C ILE A 20 -4.37 -11.05 -13.89
N ASP A 21 -3.76 -10.69 -15.03
CA ASP A 21 -3.01 -9.44 -15.19
C ASP A 21 -3.98 -8.24 -15.11
N PHE A 22 -4.40 -7.93 -13.88
CA PHE A 22 -5.41 -6.94 -13.55
C PHE A 22 -5.04 -5.53 -14.05
N GLU A 23 -3.76 -5.26 -14.28
CA GLU A 23 -3.25 -4.02 -14.89
C GLU A 23 -3.74 -3.77 -16.32
N THR A 24 -4.21 -4.82 -17.01
CA THR A 24 -4.74 -4.69 -18.38
C THR A 24 -6.22 -4.32 -18.41
N ILE A 25 -6.95 -4.57 -17.31
CA ILE A 25 -8.40 -4.40 -17.20
C ILE A 25 -8.75 -3.16 -16.36
N LEU A 26 -7.96 -2.90 -15.32
CA LEU A 26 -8.22 -1.84 -14.35
C LEU A 26 -7.30 -0.65 -14.62
N LYS A 27 -7.91 0.49 -14.92
CA LYS A 27 -7.22 1.78 -15.11
C LYS A 27 -7.98 2.87 -14.38
N ASP A 28 -7.29 3.98 -14.16
CA ASP A 28 -7.84 5.24 -13.65
C ASP A 28 -8.31 5.22 -12.19
N TYR A 29 -7.71 4.37 -11.36
CA TYR A 29 -8.00 4.35 -9.92
C TYR A 29 -7.26 5.46 -9.17
N ASP A 30 -7.92 5.96 -8.12
CA ASP A 30 -7.39 6.97 -7.21
C ASP A 30 -6.48 6.39 -6.12
N VAL A 31 -6.90 5.28 -5.52
CA VAL A 31 -6.22 4.68 -4.38
C VAL A 31 -6.18 3.16 -4.51
N VAL A 32 -5.01 2.58 -4.26
CA VAL A 32 -4.83 1.12 -4.11
C VAL A 32 -4.27 0.83 -2.73
N VAL A 33 -4.90 -0.11 -2.01
CA VAL A 33 -4.35 -0.66 -0.77
C VAL A 33 -3.74 -2.03 -1.07
N ASN A 34 -2.42 -2.14 -0.91
CA ASN A 34 -1.67 -3.37 -1.15
C ASN A 34 -1.35 -4.07 0.18
N SER A 35 -1.78 -5.32 0.30
CA SER A 35 -1.38 -6.24 1.38
C SER A 35 -0.47 -7.37 0.91
N GLN A 36 -0.14 -7.39 -0.39
CA GLN A 36 0.56 -8.48 -1.06
C GLN A 36 2.05 -8.18 -1.23
N ASP A 37 2.79 -9.12 -1.83
CA ASP A 37 4.22 -8.99 -2.02
C ASP A 37 4.64 -7.77 -2.89
N GLN A 38 5.95 -7.55 -2.95
CA GLN A 38 6.57 -6.46 -3.68
C GLN A 38 6.26 -6.48 -5.19
N LYS A 39 6.01 -7.65 -5.79
CA LYS A 39 5.72 -7.74 -7.24
C LYS A 39 4.31 -7.24 -7.54
N ILE A 40 3.35 -7.60 -6.69
CA ILE A 40 1.97 -7.11 -6.81
C ILE A 40 1.92 -5.60 -6.56
N LEU A 41 2.68 -5.09 -5.58
CA LEU A 41 2.79 -3.65 -5.33
C LEU A 41 3.24 -2.88 -6.57
N GLU A 42 4.21 -3.41 -7.32
CA GLU A 42 4.69 -2.77 -8.55
C GLU A 42 3.66 -2.79 -9.68
N LYS A 43 2.92 -3.88 -9.83
CA LYS A 43 1.79 -3.95 -10.78
C LYS A 43 0.67 -2.98 -10.42
N SER A 44 0.38 -2.79 -9.13
CA SER A 44 -0.62 -1.82 -8.66
C SER A 44 -0.30 -0.38 -9.07
N LEU A 45 0.97 -0.02 -9.25
CA LEU A 45 1.35 1.30 -9.76
C LEU A 45 0.86 1.54 -11.20
N ASN A 46 0.59 0.49 -11.98
CA ASN A 46 0.15 0.59 -13.37
C ASN A 46 -1.36 0.88 -13.51
N VAL A 47 -2.12 0.60 -12.46
CA VAL A 47 -3.58 0.74 -12.43
C VAL A 47 -4.02 2.17 -12.03
N LEU A 48 -3.12 2.89 -11.36
CA LEU A 48 -3.40 4.21 -10.81
C LEU A 48 -3.31 5.31 -11.87
N ARG A 49 -4.23 6.27 -11.80
CA ARG A 49 -4.11 7.52 -12.56
C ARG A 49 -2.96 8.39 -12.03
N PRO A 50 -2.47 9.37 -12.81
CA PRO A 50 -1.55 10.38 -12.29
C PRO A 50 -2.11 11.05 -11.02
N ASN A 51 -1.25 11.27 -10.03
CA ASN A 51 -1.55 11.70 -8.66
C ASN A 51 -2.32 10.69 -7.80
N GLY A 52 -2.55 9.47 -8.31
CA GLY A 52 -3.08 8.37 -7.53
C GLY A 52 -2.13 7.95 -6.40
N LYS A 53 -2.64 7.20 -5.43
CA LYS A 53 -1.90 6.77 -4.24
C LYS A 53 -1.96 5.27 -4.05
N VAL A 54 -0.81 4.66 -3.82
CA VAL A 54 -0.72 3.29 -3.31
C VAL A 54 -0.30 3.30 -1.84
N ILE A 55 -1.06 2.59 -1.02
CA ILE A 55 -0.79 2.39 0.41
C ILE A 55 -0.45 0.92 0.59
N SER A 56 0.77 0.61 1.03
CA SER A 56 1.19 -0.78 1.24
C SER A 56 1.33 -1.11 2.72
N ILE A 57 0.80 -2.26 3.13
CA ILE A 57 0.93 -2.80 4.49
C ILE A 57 2.15 -3.73 4.60
N SER A 58 2.55 -4.32 3.47
CA SER A 58 3.61 -5.32 3.32
C SER A 58 4.85 -4.81 2.57
N GLY A 59 4.80 -3.58 2.07
CA GLY A 59 5.88 -2.95 1.30
C GLY A 59 7.02 -2.41 2.16
N PRO A 60 8.10 -1.89 1.55
CA PRO A 60 9.20 -1.32 2.33
C PRO A 60 8.73 -0.11 3.16
N PRO A 61 9.15 -0.03 4.44
CA PRO A 61 8.81 1.10 5.29
C PRO A 61 9.39 2.39 4.74
N THR A 62 8.71 3.49 5.04
CA THR A 62 9.04 4.81 4.48
C THR A 62 9.61 5.75 5.55
N PRO A 63 10.40 6.77 5.17
CA PRO A 63 10.82 7.83 6.10
C PRO A 63 9.65 8.52 6.81
N GLU A 64 8.52 8.65 6.10
CA GLU A 64 7.26 9.18 6.61
C GLU A 64 6.75 8.32 7.78
N PHE A 65 6.77 6.99 7.65
CA PHE A 65 6.46 6.07 8.75
C PHE A 65 7.38 6.24 9.96
N ALA A 66 8.69 6.37 9.77
CA ALA A 66 9.61 6.63 10.88
C ALA A 66 9.32 7.96 11.58
N LYS A 67 8.89 8.99 10.85
CA LYS A 67 8.47 10.27 11.45
C LYS A 67 7.20 10.10 12.28
N GLU A 68 6.20 9.39 11.76
CA GLU A 68 4.93 9.13 12.45
C GLU A 68 5.11 8.30 13.74
N MET A 69 6.01 7.33 13.72
CA MET A 69 6.31 6.47 14.88
C MET A 69 7.31 7.10 15.86
N GLY A 70 7.75 8.35 15.65
CA GLY A 70 8.72 9.01 16.52
C GLY A 70 10.09 8.33 16.54
N LEU A 71 10.47 7.63 15.47
CA LEU A 71 11.71 6.86 15.42
C LEU A 71 12.96 7.76 15.26
N PRO A 72 14.13 7.30 15.76
CA PRO A 72 15.40 7.97 15.58
C PRO A 72 15.74 8.31 14.12
N TRP A 73 16.50 9.37 13.93
CA TRP A 73 16.85 9.91 12.60
C TRP A 73 17.58 8.89 11.70
N TYR A 74 18.40 8.00 12.27
CA TYR A 74 19.11 6.99 11.49
C TYR A 74 18.15 5.93 10.90
N LEU A 75 17.03 5.62 11.57
CA LEU A 75 16.01 4.74 11.02
C LEU A 75 15.30 5.38 9.83
N LYS A 76 15.13 6.71 9.80
CA LYS A 76 14.60 7.43 8.62
C LYS A 76 15.50 7.23 7.41
N ILE A 77 16.83 7.25 7.59
CA ILE A 77 17.79 7.03 6.51
C ILE A 77 17.68 5.59 5.98
N ILE A 78 17.67 4.60 6.88
CA ILE A 78 17.53 3.19 6.50
C ILE A 78 16.23 2.98 5.72
N MET A 79 15.11 3.50 6.21
CA MET A 79 13.82 3.40 5.51
C MET A 79 13.79 4.14 4.17
N SER A 80 14.52 5.25 4.05
CA SER A 80 14.70 5.94 2.77
C SER A 80 15.40 5.06 1.74
N LEU A 81 16.42 4.32 2.15
CA LEU A 81 17.14 3.37 1.30
C LEU A 81 16.25 2.17 0.93
N LEU A 82 15.56 1.58 1.90
CA LEU A 82 14.66 0.44 1.68
C LEU A 82 13.52 0.77 0.71
N SER A 83 12.96 1.97 0.81
CA SER A 83 11.82 2.39 -0.03
C SER A 83 12.25 3.02 -1.37
N TYR A 84 13.54 3.27 -1.61
CA TYR A 84 14.02 4.02 -2.77
C TYR A 84 13.57 3.43 -4.11
N GLY A 85 13.65 2.11 -4.27
CA GLY A 85 13.26 1.42 -5.51
C GLY A 85 11.78 1.65 -5.86
N VAL A 86 10.90 1.49 -4.88
CA VAL A 86 9.45 1.67 -5.05
C VAL A 86 9.10 3.14 -5.24
N LYS A 87 9.67 4.04 -4.42
CA LYS A 87 9.43 5.48 -4.55
C LYS A 87 9.88 6.00 -5.91
N THR A 88 10.96 5.46 -6.46
CA THR A 88 11.43 5.82 -7.81
C THR A 88 10.46 5.34 -8.89
N LYS A 89 9.97 4.09 -8.82
CA LYS A 89 8.97 3.56 -9.76
C LYS A 89 7.65 4.33 -9.69
N ALA A 90 7.17 4.63 -8.48
CA ALA A 90 5.97 5.41 -8.25
C ALA A 90 6.11 6.83 -8.82
N LYS A 91 7.23 7.51 -8.55
CA LYS A 91 7.52 8.85 -9.09
C LYS A 91 7.54 8.87 -10.62
N LYS A 92 8.13 7.86 -11.28
CA LYS A 92 8.10 7.74 -12.75
C LYS A 92 6.69 7.65 -13.32
N LYS A 93 5.75 7.13 -12.54
CA LYS A 93 4.32 7.00 -12.90
C LYS A 93 3.45 8.13 -12.35
N GLN A 94 4.05 9.14 -11.74
CA GLN A 94 3.35 10.25 -11.08
C GLN A 94 2.38 9.76 -9.99
N VAL A 95 2.75 8.68 -9.30
CA VAL A 95 1.95 8.05 -8.23
C VAL A 95 2.65 8.25 -6.88
N HIS A 96 1.86 8.38 -5.83
CA HIS A 96 2.33 8.47 -4.45
C HIS A 96 2.38 7.09 -3.79
N TYR A 97 3.51 6.75 -3.16
CA TYR A 97 3.65 5.55 -2.34
C TYR A 97 3.68 5.92 -0.86
N SER A 98 2.97 5.16 -0.04
CA SER A 98 3.04 5.24 1.42
C SER A 98 3.03 3.84 2.04
N PHE A 99 3.77 3.67 3.13
CA PHE A 99 3.72 2.45 3.93
C PHE A 99 2.81 2.68 5.13
N LEU A 100 1.89 1.74 5.37
CA LEU A 100 0.98 1.75 6.52
C LEU A 100 1.29 0.53 7.40
N PHE A 101 1.78 0.78 8.61
CA PHE A 101 1.97 -0.30 9.57
C PHE A 101 0.63 -0.64 10.23
N MET A 102 0.15 -1.87 10.04
CA MET A 102 -1.05 -2.35 10.70
C MET A 102 -0.68 -2.89 12.08
N ARG A 103 -0.94 -2.10 13.13
CA ARG A 103 -0.87 -2.59 14.52
C ARG A 103 -2.16 -3.33 14.82
N ALA A 104 -2.08 -4.62 15.11
CA ALA A 104 -3.14 -5.26 15.88
C ALA A 104 -3.08 -4.68 17.29
N GLU A 105 -3.88 -3.65 17.58
CA GLU A 105 -4.24 -3.35 18.97
C GLU A 105 -5.20 -4.43 19.45
N GLY A 106 -4.67 -5.63 19.64
CA GLY A 106 -5.25 -6.57 20.57
C GLY A 106 -5.11 -5.91 21.93
N SER A 107 -6.18 -5.29 22.42
CA SER A 107 -6.35 -5.01 23.83
C SER A 107 -6.26 -6.35 24.56
N SER A 108 -5.04 -6.79 24.88
CA SER A 108 -4.78 -7.81 25.87
C SER A 108 -5.26 -7.26 27.21
N ARG A 109 -6.56 -7.33 27.46
CA ARG A 109 -7.06 -7.30 28.84
C ARG A 109 -6.62 -8.62 29.43
N GLY A 110 -5.52 -8.56 30.18
CA GLY A 110 -5.22 -9.56 31.19
C GLY A 110 -6.45 -9.69 32.07
N LYS A 111 -7.01 -10.91 32.14
CA LYS A 111 -7.78 -11.30 33.29
C LYS A 111 -6.80 -11.96 34.26
N LEU A 112 -6.70 -11.36 35.43
CA LEU A 112 -6.23 -11.98 36.65
C LEU A 112 -7.08 -13.22 36.96
#